data_AF-A0A550C3C2-F1
#
_entry.id   AF-A0A550C3C2-F1
#
_cell.length_a   1.000
_cell.length_b   1.000
_cell.length_c   1.000
_cell.angle_alpha   90.00
_cell.angle_beta   90.00
_cell.angle_gamma   90.00
#
_symmetry.space_group_name_H-M   'P 1'
#
loop_
_entity.id
_entity.type
_entity.pdbx_description
1 polymer ?
#
loop_
_entity_poly.entity_id
_entity_poly.type
_entity_poly.pdbx_seq_one_letter_code
_entity_poly.pdbx_strand_id
1 'polypeptide(L)'
;MSECSSSREVVIALQTIPRLKLRRKTAVRTLDPLLKRSHDDGRRIISSASNLSGQISSWISGLDVDSQQAELACRRAVEALEDILASCAGSIQSSLSQRQFNEMFPRLARMSGPLPADWEAGAAVIKSALEVHTYLGGISKASMPSIGTQAINSSADLSYAIPAVIASLQTNVALDETLAFLLRTLNQPEVDLDPHPLLALSVFLPTLASMHPDPSTRHISFRILSLLLSAAPSSDRLDILNALATDLSLPQMTVASISLRLGQAVLQTNPPDVLTNTTKEAFMESSEPRRLTEVLSLLYVLLRRDVENKTGIRDADTLRAMEANIMAPLRAKLDEWMDGASDGHVHDLMPLVSLSINVERVDTALEELRGEAAA
;
A
#
# COMPACT_ATOMS: atom_id res chain seq x y z
N MET A 1 -28.01 7.95 -32.35
CA MET A 1 -26.65 7.68 -32.87
C MET A 1 -26.13 8.95 -33.54
N SER A 2 -24.92 9.37 -33.17
CA SER A 2 -24.14 10.45 -33.80
C SER A 2 -24.70 11.87 -33.66
N GLU A 3 -24.54 12.50 -32.49
CA GLU A 3 -24.37 13.97 -32.34
C GLU A 3 -24.21 14.32 -30.84
N CYS A 4 -23.01 14.13 -30.27
CA CYS A 4 -22.63 14.77 -29.00
C CYS A 4 -21.11 14.77 -28.73
N SER A 5 -20.28 14.82 -29.78
CA SER A 5 -18.81 15.00 -29.62
C SER A 5 -18.33 16.43 -29.88
N SER A 6 -19.20 17.35 -30.30
CA SER A 6 -18.80 18.67 -30.80
C SER A 6 -18.47 19.69 -29.69
N SER A 7 -19.06 19.57 -28.50
CA SER A 7 -18.91 20.62 -27.47
C SER A 7 -17.59 20.56 -26.69
N ARG A 8 -16.91 19.40 -26.64
CA ARG A 8 -15.62 19.24 -25.93
C ARG A 8 -14.42 19.74 -26.75
N GLU A 9 -14.52 19.80 -28.08
CA GLU A 9 -13.46 20.34 -28.94
C GLU A 9 -13.50 21.88 -29.04
N VAL A 10 -14.67 22.49 -28.86
CA VAL A 10 -14.89 23.94 -29.07
C VAL A 10 -14.25 24.82 -28.00
N VAL A 11 -14.16 24.39 -26.74
CA VAL A 11 -13.56 25.22 -25.66
C VAL A 11 -12.04 25.29 -25.78
N ILE A 12 -11.39 24.19 -26.22
CA ILE A 12 -9.94 24.17 -26.48
C ILE A 12 -9.63 24.87 -27.81
N ALA A 13 -10.47 24.69 -28.83
CA ALA A 13 -10.34 25.35 -30.13
C ALA A 13 -10.46 26.88 -30.04
N LEU A 14 -11.35 27.44 -29.21
CA LEU A 14 -11.61 28.88 -29.21
C LEU A 14 -10.54 29.72 -28.49
N GLN A 15 -9.78 29.16 -27.54
CA GLN A 15 -8.73 29.92 -26.82
C GLN A 15 -7.32 29.77 -27.41
N THR A 16 -7.05 28.73 -28.21
CA THR A 16 -5.69 28.45 -28.74
C THR A 16 -5.53 28.67 -30.24
N ILE A 17 -6.61 28.75 -31.02
CA ILE A 17 -6.53 28.81 -32.49
C ILE A 17 -6.29 30.20 -33.12
N PRO A 18 -6.50 31.39 -32.50
CA PRO A 18 -6.43 32.62 -33.29
C PRO A 18 -5.01 33.13 -33.62
N ARG A 19 -3.91 32.42 -33.29
CA ARG A 19 -2.53 32.93 -33.53
C ARG A 19 -1.48 31.90 -33.97
N LEU A 20 -1.84 30.75 -34.52
CA LEU A 20 -0.84 29.85 -35.11
C LEU A 20 -0.36 30.41 -36.45
N LYS A 21 0.78 31.12 -36.44
CA LYS A 21 1.52 31.41 -37.68
C LYS A 21 1.96 30.08 -38.27
N LEU A 22 1.37 29.67 -39.40
CA LEU A 22 1.76 28.53 -40.21
C LEU A 22 3.25 28.63 -40.59
N ARG A 23 4.12 28.13 -39.71
CA ARG A 23 5.53 27.88 -40.02
C ARG A 23 5.60 26.53 -40.74
N ARG A 24 6.61 26.32 -41.59
CA ARG A 24 6.86 25.13 -42.43
C ARG A 24 7.09 23.80 -41.65
N LYS A 25 6.39 23.56 -40.55
CA LYS A 25 6.40 22.31 -39.80
C LYS A 25 5.13 21.55 -40.13
N THR A 26 5.21 20.22 -40.18
CA THR A 26 4.06 19.34 -40.37
C THR A 26 3.03 19.55 -39.25
N ALA A 27 1.74 19.34 -39.55
CA ALA A 27 0.64 19.52 -38.59
C ALA A 27 0.89 18.76 -37.28
N VAL A 28 1.40 17.52 -37.37
CA VAL A 28 1.79 16.68 -36.22
C VAL A 28 2.82 17.37 -35.32
N ARG A 29 3.88 17.97 -35.87
CA ARG A 29 4.91 18.69 -35.07
C ARG A 29 4.44 20.02 -34.49
N THR A 30 3.33 20.55 -34.99
CA THR A 30 2.71 21.77 -34.46
C THR A 30 1.72 21.44 -33.35
N LEU A 31 1.06 20.28 -33.45
CA LEU A 31 0.11 19.77 -32.47
C LEU A 31 0.79 19.01 -31.32
N ASP A 32 1.92 18.34 -31.54
CA ASP A 32 2.67 17.59 -30.52
C ASP A 32 2.89 18.34 -29.19
N PRO A 33 3.31 19.62 -29.17
CA PRO A 33 3.45 20.37 -27.91
C PRO A 33 2.11 20.82 -27.30
N LEU A 34 1.02 20.85 -28.06
CA LEU A 34 -0.35 21.12 -27.57
C LEU A 34 -1.04 19.83 -27.07
N LEU A 35 -0.63 18.68 -27.62
CA LEU A 35 -1.10 17.34 -27.25
C LEU A 35 -0.29 16.76 -26.09
N LYS A 36 0.97 17.17 -25.91
CA LYS A 36 1.70 17.06 -24.63
C LYS A 36 1.07 18.03 -23.64
N ARG A 37 -0.07 17.64 -23.07
CA ARG A 37 -0.74 18.34 -21.98
C ARG A 37 0.28 18.68 -20.90
N SER A 38 0.46 19.96 -20.60
CA SER A 38 1.26 20.35 -19.43
C SER A 38 0.51 19.92 -18.16
N HIS A 39 1.23 19.53 -17.11
CA HIS A 39 0.60 19.23 -15.80
C HIS A 39 -0.26 20.40 -15.31
N ASP A 40 0.18 21.64 -15.58
CA ASP A 40 -0.55 22.86 -15.29
C ASP A 40 -1.91 22.94 -16.01
N ASP A 41 -2.02 22.39 -17.23
CA ASP A 41 -3.26 22.41 -17.99
C ASP A 41 -4.29 21.48 -17.35
N GLY A 42 -3.87 20.29 -16.90
CA GLY A 42 -4.75 19.35 -16.21
C GLY A 42 -5.31 19.90 -14.91
N ARG A 43 -4.46 20.52 -14.09
CA ARG A 43 -4.87 21.18 -12.83
C ARG A 43 -5.88 22.30 -13.08
N ARG A 44 -5.62 23.15 -14.07
CA ARG A 44 -6.55 24.25 -14.45
C ARG A 44 -7.88 23.73 -14.97
N ILE A 45 -7.88 22.65 -15.75
CA ILE A 45 -9.10 22.01 -16.24
C ILE A 45 -9.93 21.51 -15.06
N ILE A 46 -9.31 20.82 -14.10
CA ILE A 46 -10.01 20.34 -12.90
C ILE A 46 -10.59 21.52 -12.11
N SER A 47 -9.80 22.57 -11.82
CA SER A 47 -10.30 23.75 -11.09
C SER A 47 -11.46 24.43 -11.81
N SER A 48 -11.39 24.53 -13.14
CA SER A 48 -12.45 25.14 -13.96
C SER A 48 -13.71 24.28 -13.94
N ALA A 49 -13.56 22.96 -14.02
CA ALA A 49 -14.67 22.02 -13.92
C ALA A 49 -15.32 22.06 -12.53
N SER A 50 -14.53 22.07 -11.45
CA SER A 50 -15.04 22.21 -10.08
C SER A 50 -15.80 23.53 -9.90
N ASN A 51 -15.25 24.66 -10.37
CA ASN A 51 -15.95 25.94 -10.32
C ASN A 51 -17.26 25.93 -11.12
N LEU A 52 -17.25 25.38 -12.34
CA LEU A 52 -18.44 25.24 -13.16
C LEU A 52 -19.51 24.37 -12.47
N SER A 53 -19.14 23.21 -11.93
CA SER A 53 -20.06 22.32 -11.22
C SER A 53 -20.62 22.97 -9.95
N GLY A 54 -19.82 23.75 -9.23
CA GLY A 54 -20.28 24.56 -8.09
C GLY A 54 -21.26 25.66 -8.50
N GLN A 55 -20.98 26.37 -9.60
CA GLN A 55 -21.88 27.39 -10.15
C GLN A 55 -23.19 26.79 -10.65
N ILE A 56 -23.16 25.63 -11.31
CA ILE A 56 -24.36 24.90 -11.74
C ILE A 56 -25.22 24.57 -10.51
N SER A 57 -24.61 24.04 -9.45
CA SER A 57 -25.33 23.72 -8.21
C SER A 57 -25.97 24.95 -7.56
N SER A 58 -25.20 26.03 -7.41
CA SER A 58 -25.70 27.28 -6.86
C SER A 58 -26.82 27.88 -7.72
N TRP A 59 -26.68 27.84 -9.05
CA TRP A 59 -27.73 28.27 -9.97
C TRP A 59 -29.00 27.45 -9.83
N ILE A 60 -28.90 26.11 -9.81
CA ILE A 60 -30.04 25.21 -9.60
C ILE A 60 -30.74 25.50 -8.27
N SER A 61 -29.98 25.73 -7.19
CA SER A 61 -30.56 26.03 -5.87
C SER A 61 -31.36 27.34 -5.82
N GLY A 62 -31.10 28.26 -6.74
CA GLY A 62 -31.83 29.52 -6.87
C GLY A 62 -33.06 29.47 -7.77
N LEU A 63 -33.31 28.33 -8.45
CA LEU A 63 -34.46 28.15 -9.33
C LEU A 63 -35.59 27.42 -8.60
N ASP A 64 -36.83 27.82 -8.89
CA ASP A 64 -38.04 27.09 -8.48
C ASP A 64 -38.31 25.93 -9.47
N VAL A 65 -37.41 24.95 -9.47
CA VAL A 65 -37.45 23.78 -10.36
C VAL A 65 -37.84 22.53 -9.56
N ASP A 66 -38.51 21.61 -10.23
CA ASP A 66 -38.83 20.29 -9.68
C ASP A 66 -37.58 19.59 -9.10
N SER A 67 -37.72 19.05 -7.88
CA SER A 67 -36.63 18.45 -7.12
C SER A 67 -35.94 17.31 -7.89
N GLN A 68 -36.66 16.56 -8.72
CA GLN A 68 -36.08 15.47 -9.51
C GLN A 68 -35.18 15.98 -10.64
N GLN A 69 -35.56 17.08 -11.29
CA GLN A 69 -34.75 17.67 -12.37
C GLN A 69 -33.48 18.33 -11.81
N ALA A 70 -33.59 18.98 -10.65
CA ALA A 70 -32.44 19.51 -9.92
C ALA A 70 -31.44 18.40 -9.55
N GLU A 71 -31.93 17.27 -9.01
CA GLU A 71 -31.09 16.13 -8.65
C GLU A 71 -30.40 15.51 -9.87
N LEU A 72 -31.11 15.34 -10.98
CA LEU A 72 -30.55 14.80 -12.22
C LEU A 72 -29.44 15.70 -12.79
N ALA A 73 -29.63 17.02 -12.75
CA ALA A 73 -28.64 17.97 -13.23
C ALA A 73 -27.38 17.97 -12.34
N CYS A 74 -27.54 17.94 -11.01
CA CYS A 74 -26.43 17.79 -10.07
C CYS A 74 -25.67 16.47 -10.31
N ARG A 75 -26.38 15.35 -10.51
CA ARG A 75 -25.77 14.05 -10.80
C ARG A 75 -24.91 14.08 -12.06
N ARG A 76 -25.41 14.67 -13.15
CA ARG A 76 -24.65 14.82 -14.39
C ARG A 76 -23.41 15.71 -14.23
N ALA A 77 -23.50 16.75 -13.40
CA ALA A 77 -22.36 17.61 -13.09
C ALA A 77 -21.28 16.86 -12.29
N VAL A 78 -21.68 15.95 -11.39
CA VAL A 78 -20.78 15.05 -10.67
C VAL A 78 -20.13 14.06 -11.62
N GLU A 79 -20.89 13.34 -12.44
CA GLU A 79 -20.37 12.38 -13.43
C GLU A 79 -19.35 13.05 -14.36
N ALA A 80 -19.66 14.25 -14.87
CA ALA A 80 -18.74 15.00 -15.71
C ALA A 80 -17.45 15.42 -14.98
N LEU A 81 -17.55 15.78 -13.70
CA LEU A 81 -16.38 16.11 -12.88
C LEU A 81 -15.50 14.87 -12.64
N GLU A 82 -16.10 13.72 -12.36
CA GLU A 82 -15.38 12.44 -12.19
C GLU A 82 -14.66 12.01 -13.48
N ASP A 83 -15.32 12.12 -14.64
CA ASP A 83 -14.72 11.87 -15.96
C ASP A 83 -13.48 12.75 -16.20
N ILE A 84 -13.58 14.03 -15.85
CA ILE A 84 -12.50 15.01 -16.02
C ILE A 84 -11.34 14.68 -15.09
N LEU A 85 -11.63 14.34 -13.82
CA LEU A 85 -10.62 13.92 -12.85
C LEU A 85 -9.88 12.67 -13.32
N ALA A 86 -10.60 11.64 -13.77
CA ALA A 86 -9.98 10.44 -14.32
C ALA A 86 -9.10 10.75 -15.54
N SER A 87 -9.58 11.62 -16.44
CA SER A 87 -8.84 12.06 -17.64
C SER A 87 -7.62 12.92 -17.34
N CYS A 88 -7.58 13.56 -16.18
CA CYS A 88 -6.52 14.47 -15.76
C CYS A 88 -5.67 13.90 -14.61
N ALA A 89 -5.88 12.64 -14.21
CA ALA A 89 -5.28 12.06 -13.02
C ALA A 89 -3.74 12.18 -13.00
N GLY A 90 -3.08 11.87 -14.13
CA GLY A 90 -1.62 12.00 -14.27
C GLY A 90 -1.08 13.43 -14.22
N SER A 91 -1.94 14.45 -14.23
CA SER A 91 -1.56 15.87 -14.12
C SER A 91 -1.76 16.46 -12.73
N ILE A 92 -2.43 15.74 -11.82
CA ILE A 92 -2.73 16.24 -10.47
C ILE A 92 -1.43 16.38 -9.67
N GLN A 93 -0.60 15.33 -9.64
CA GLN A 93 0.65 15.27 -8.87
C GLN A 93 0.45 15.73 -7.41
N SER A 94 -0.55 15.18 -6.71
CA SER A 94 -0.83 15.53 -5.31
C SER A 94 0.10 14.81 -4.31
N SER A 95 0.81 13.76 -4.78
CA SER A 95 1.70 12.90 -4.00
C SER A 95 1.04 12.38 -2.73
N LEU A 96 -0.25 12.02 -2.85
CA LEU A 96 -1.11 11.65 -1.75
C LEU A 96 -0.59 10.41 -1.03
N SER A 97 -0.17 9.37 -1.77
CA SER A 97 0.34 8.13 -1.16
C SER A 97 1.64 8.38 -0.39
N GLN A 98 2.54 9.20 -0.92
CA GLN A 98 3.81 9.52 -0.27
C GLN A 98 3.59 10.36 1.00
N ARG A 99 2.70 11.35 0.95
CA ARG A 99 2.32 12.15 2.13
C ARG A 99 1.72 11.28 3.22
N GLN A 100 0.78 10.43 2.83
CA GLN A 100 0.12 9.48 3.72
C GLN A 100 1.13 8.52 4.35
N PHE A 101 2.01 7.97 3.53
CA PHE A 101 3.08 7.09 3.99
C PHE A 101 4.00 7.80 5.00
N ASN A 102 4.39 9.04 4.72
CA ASN A 102 5.27 9.80 5.60
C ASN A 102 4.61 10.12 6.95
N GLU A 103 3.31 10.38 6.95
CA GLU A 103 2.51 10.59 8.17
C GLU A 103 2.39 9.30 8.99
N MET A 104 2.09 8.17 8.34
CA MET A 104 1.86 6.89 8.99
C MET A 104 3.15 6.18 9.43
N PHE A 105 4.24 6.37 8.69
CA PHE A 105 5.53 5.73 8.96
C PHE A 105 6.68 6.77 8.99
N PRO A 106 6.72 7.68 9.99
CA PRO A 106 7.72 8.77 10.03
C PRO A 106 9.17 8.29 10.02
N ARG A 107 9.42 7.07 10.54
CA ARG A 107 10.77 6.46 10.54
C ARG A 107 11.21 6.02 9.14
N LEU A 108 10.27 5.51 8.34
CA LEU A 108 10.53 5.01 6.99
C LEU A 108 10.44 6.11 5.93
N ALA A 109 9.82 7.26 6.27
CA ALA A 109 9.68 8.43 5.39
C ALA A 109 11.00 8.90 4.75
N ARG A 110 12.14 8.66 5.40
CA ARG A 110 13.48 8.98 4.86
C ARG A 110 13.81 8.22 3.57
N MET A 111 13.23 7.04 3.38
CA MET A 111 13.49 6.19 2.20
C MET A 111 12.61 6.57 1.00
N SER A 112 11.47 7.20 1.23
CA SER A 112 10.51 7.60 0.20
C SER A 112 10.94 8.84 -0.58
N GLY A 113 12.05 9.50 -0.22
CA GLY A 113 12.55 10.71 -0.87
C GLY A 113 11.75 11.97 -0.55
N PRO A 114 12.20 13.14 -1.03
CA PRO A 114 11.48 14.41 -0.86
C PRO A 114 10.17 14.41 -1.66
N LEU A 115 9.18 15.17 -1.18
CA LEU A 115 7.97 15.43 -1.95
C LEU A 115 8.31 16.27 -3.20
N PRO A 116 7.64 16.06 -4.35
CA PRO A 116 7.85 16.87 -5.55
C PRO A 116 7.57 18.35 -5.31
N ALA A 117 8.35 19.25 -5.90
CA ALA A 117 7.99 20.67 -5.92
C ALA A 117 6.62 20.82 -6.62
N ASP A 118 5.69 21.57 -6.00
CA ASP A 118 4.31 21.83 -6.47
C ASP A 118 3.25 20.76 -6.12
N TRP A 119 3.51 19.85 -5.17
CA TRP A 119 2.47 18.93 -4.69
C TRP A 119 1.30 19.66 -4.01
N GLU A 120 1.55 20.79 -3.35
CA GLU A 120 0.54 21.58 -2.64
C GLU A 120 -0.54 22.10 -3.58
N ALA A 121 -0.14 22.52 -4.79
CA ALA A 121 -1.07 22.99 -5.80
C ALA A 121 -1.97 21.86 -6.29
N GLY A 122 -1.42 20.67 -6.52
CA GLY A 122 -2.19 19.47 -6.84
C GLY A 122 -3.19 19.11 -5.74
N ALA A 123 -2.75 19.15 -4.48
CA ALA A 123 -3.60 18.89 -3.32
C ALA A 123 -4.74 19.89 -3.17
N ALA A 124 -4.49 21.19 -3.41
CA ALA A 124 -5.52 22.22 -3.36
C ALA A 124 -6.61 22.02 -4.42
N VAL A 125 -6.22 21.63 -5.64
CA VAL A 125 -7.16 21.33 -6.73
C VAL A 125 -8.06 20.16 -6.38
N ILE A 126 -7.49 19.07 -5.84
CA ILE A 126 -8.28 17.90 -5.43
C ILE A 126 -9.21 18.23 -4.26
N LYS A 127 -8.73 19.01 -3.30
CA LYS A 127 -9.56 19.47 -2.17
C LYS A 127 -10.77 20.26 -2.67
N SER A 128 -10.58 21.20 -3.60
CA SER A 128 -11.68 21.97 -4.19
C SER A 128 -12.65 21.07 -4.96
N ALA A 129 -12.15 20.10 -5.72
CA ALA A 129 -12.99 19.14 -6.42
C ALA A 129 -13.81 18.27 -5.46
N LEU A 130 -13.20 17.83 -4.34
CA LEU A 130 -13.86 17.07 -3.27
C LEU A 130 -14.96 17.89 -2.57
N GLU A 131 -14.70 19.17 -2.27
CA GLU A 131 -15.69 20.06 -1.65
C GLU A 131 -16.92 20.22 -2.56
N VAL A 132 -16.71 20.43 -3.86
CA VAL A 132 -17.79 20.55 -4.84
C VAL A 132 -18.53 19.22 -5.02
N HIS A 133 -17.81 18.10 -5.10
CA HIS A 133 -18.38 16.75 -5.21
C HIS A 133 -19.27 16.44 -4.00
N THR A 134 -18.79 16.76 -2.80
CA THR A 134 -19.53 16.60 -1.53
C THR A 134 -20.78 17.49 -1.51
N TYR A 135 -20.64 18.76 -1.89
CA TYR A 135 -21.75 19.72 -1.94
C TYR A 135 -22.86 19.29 -2.90
N LEU A 136 -22.50 18.69 -4.04
CA LEU A 136 -23.44 18.15 -5.04
C LEU A 136 -24.12 16.84 -4.62
N GLY A 137 -23.82 16.31 -3.42
CA GLY A 137 -24.36 15.04 -2.96
C GLY A 137 -23.68 13.81 -3.58
N GLY A 138 -22.47 13.97 -4.14
CA GLY A 138 -21.70 12.90 -4.80
C GLY A 138 -21.29 11.75 -3.87
N ILE A 139 -21.41 11.91 -2.55
CA ILE A 139 -21.22 10.82 -1.57
C ILE A 139 -22.40 9.81 -1.62
N SER A 140 -23.45 10.08 -2.39
CA SER A 140 -24.63 9.22 -2.51
C SER A 140 -24.40 7.97 -3.35
N LYS A 141 -24.19 6.82 -2.68
CA LYS A 141 -24.48 5.43 -3.12
C LYS A 141 -24.31 5.12 -4.62
N ALA A 142 -23.26 5.61 -5.27
CA ALA A 142 -22.92 5.10 -6.60
C ALA A 142 -22.65 3.60 -6.45
N SER A 143 -23.42 2.78 -7.16
CA SER A 143 -23.39 1.31 -7.08
C SER A 143 -22.02 0.71 -7.43
N MET A 144 -21.09 1.50 -7.99
CA MET A 144 -19.70 1.14 -8.16
C MET A 144 -18.82 2.40 -7.99
N PRO A 145 -17.74 2.34 -7.19
CA PRO A 145 -16.77 3.42 -7.11
C PRO A 145 -16.06 3.59 -8.45
N SER A 146 -16.04 4.80 -9.01
CA SER A 146 -15.24 5.11 -10.20
C SER A 146 -13.80 5.46 -9.78
N ILE A 147 -12.85 5.42 -10.73
CA ILE A 147 -11.46 5.86 -10.49
C ILE A 147 -11.44 7.33 -10.01
N GLY A 148 -12.34 8.17 -10.54
CA GLY A 148 -12.53 9.55 -10.10
C GLY A 148 -13.06 9.64 -8.67
N THR A 149 -14.05 8.80 -8.31
CA THR A 149 -14.55 8.72 -6.94
C THR A 149 -13.46 8.24 -5.97
N GLN A 150 -12.58 7.33 -6.36
CA GLN A 150 -11.45 6.89 -5.51
C GLN A 150 -10.41 7.97 -5.28
N ALA A 151 -10.15 8.82 -6.28
CA ALA A 151 -9.27 9.98 -6.11
C ALA A 151 -9.78 10.98 -5.06
N ILE A 152 -11.10 11.00 -4.86
CA ILE A 152 -11.81 11.97 -4.02
C ILE A 152 -12.18 11.37 -2.65
N ASN A 153 -12.67 10.13 -2.62
CA ASN A 153 -13.29 9.50 -1.47
C ASN A 153 -12.49 8.30 -0.98
N SER A 154 -11.89 8.46 0.20
CA SER A 154 -11.05 7.45 0.84
C SER A 154 -11.75 6.55 1.85
N SER A 155 -13.06 6.70 2.06
CA SER A 155 -13.79 5.96 3.10
C SER A 155 -14.58 4.75 2.59
N ALA A 156 -14.38 4.36 1.33
CA ALA A 156 -15.09 3.21 0.76
C ALA A 156 -14.55 1.89 1.32
N ASP A 157 -15.45 0.93 1.53
CA ASP A 157 -15.07 -0.44 1.86
C ASP A 157 -14.29 -1.06 0.69
N LEU A 158 -13.17 -1.72 1.03
CA LEU A 158 -12.24 -2.29 0.06
C LEU A 158 -12.93 -3.28 -0.87
N SER A 159 -13.84 -4.12 -0.35
CA SER A 159 -14.52 -5.17 -1.13
C SER A 159 -15.32 -4.60 -2.29
N TYR A 160 -15.96 -3.43 -2.10
CA TYR A 160 -16.67 -2.73 -3.18
C TYR A 160 -15.73 -1.96 -4.12
N ALA A 161 -14.56 -1.55 -3.62
CA ALA A 161 -13.58 -0.78 -4.37
C ALA A 161 -12.66 -1.62 -5.26
N ILE A 162 -12.58 -2.95 -5.05
CA ILE A 162 -11.64 -3.83 -5.75
C ILE A 162 -11.65 -3.67 -7.28
N PRO A 163 -12.79 -3.71 -8.00
CA PRO A 163 -12.76 -3.62 -9.45
C PRO A 163 -12.09 -2.34 -9.97
N ALA A 164 -12.37 -1.21 -9.32
CA ALA A 164 -11.77 0.07 -9.68
C ALA A 164 -10.31 0.20 -9.21
N VAL A 165 -9.96 -0.38 -8.05
CA VAL A 165 -8.56 -0.49 -7.61
C VAL A 165 -7.74 -1.28 -8.63
N ILE A 166 -8.23 -2.44 -9.06
CA ILE A 166 -7.53 -3.28 -10.04
C ILE A 166 -7.39 -2.57 -11.38
N ALA A 167 -8.46 -1.91 -11.85
CA ALA A 167 -8.39 -1.12 -13.08
C ALA A 167 -7.35 0.01 -12.98
N SER A 168 -7.28 0.72 -11.85
CA SER A 168 -6.28 1.75 -11.58
C SER A 168 -4.86 1.18 -11.60
N LEU A 169 -4.61 0.09 -10.87
CA LEU A 169 -3.29 -0.55 -10.81
C LEU A 169 -2.84 -1.09 -12.18
N GLN A 170 -3.76 -1.63 -12.97
CA GLN A 170 -3.47 -2.15 -14.32
C GLN A 170 -3.15 -1.04 -15.33
N THR A 171 -3.88 0.08 -15.25
CA THR A 171 -3.77 1.18 -16.22
C THR A 171 -2.79 2.28 -15.77
N ASN A 172 -2.31 2.23 -14.54
CA ASN A 172 -1.56 3.29 -13.87
C ASN A 172 -2.30 4.65 -13.86
N VAL A 173 -3.63 4.64 -13.86
CA VAL A 173 -4.47 5.85 -13.80
C VAL A 173 -4.94 6.07 -12.37
N ALA A 174 -4.66 7.24 -11.79
CA ALA A 174 -4.92 7.54 -10.37
C ALA A 174 -4.20 6.57 -9.42
N LEU A 175 -3.02 6.09 -9.82
CA LEU A 175 -2.22 5.13 -9.05
C LEU A 175 -1.87 5.67 -7.66
N ASP A 176 -1.47 6.95 -7.57
CA ASP A 176 -1.10 7.60 -6.31
C ASP A 176 -2.28 7.61 -5.32
N GLU A 177 -3.48 7.94 -5.79
CA GLU A 177 -4.67 7.94 -4.97
C GLU A 177 -5.09 6.52 -4.56
N THR A 178 -5.00 5.55 -5.47
CA THR A 178 -5.26 4.15 -5.16
C THR A 178 -4.28 3.58 -4.13
N LEU A 179 -2.99 3.89 -4.21
CA LEU A 179 -2.00 3.47 -3.21
C LEU A 179 -2.26 4.14 -1.85
N ALA A 180 -2.66 5.41 -1.83
CA ALA A 180 -3.04 6.12 -0.61
C ALA A 180 -4.28 5.53 0.05
N PHE A 181 -5.28 5.12 -0.76
CA PHE A 181 -6.46 4.41 -0.29
C PHE A 181 -6.08 3.06 0.32
N LEU A 182 -5.30 2.24 -0.38
CA LEU A 182 -4.86 0.92 0.12
C LEU A 182 -4.03 1.04 1.41
N LEU A 183 -3.13 2.02 1.50
CA LEU A 183 -2.37 2.30 2.74
C LEU A 183 -3.28 2.55 3.93
N ARG A 184 -4.29 3.42 3.77
CA ARG A 184 -5.24 3.73 4.84
C ARG A 184 -6.03 2.52 5.26
N THR A 185 -6.60 1.82 4.28
CA THR A 185 -7.52 0.72 4.55
C THR A 185 -6.78 -0.42 5.23
N LEU A 186 -5.62 -0.83 4.71
CA LEU A 186 -4.87 -1.97 5.25
C LEU A 186 -4.11 -1.68 6.57
N ASN A 187 -3.95 -0.41 6.94
CA ASN A 187 -3.30 -0.06 8.22
C ASN A 187 -4.29 0.03 9.38
N GLN A 188 -5.58 -0.22 9.15
CA GLN A 188 -6.53 -0.32 10.25
C GLN A 188 -6.27 -1.62 11.04
N PRO A 189 -6.44 -1.61 12.38
CA PRO A 189 -6.04 -2.73 13.25
C PRO A 189 -6.91 -4.00 13.11
N GLU A 190 -8.11 -3.89 12.53
CA GLU A 190 -9.12 -4.96 12.45
C GLU A 190 -9.56 -5.23 11.01
N VAL A 191 -8.62 -5.21 10.07
CA VAL A 191 -8.93 -5.48 8.66
C VAL A 191 -9.00 -6.99 8.44
N ASP A 192 -10.21 -7.52 8.45
CA ASP A 192 -10.46 -8.86 7.92
C ASP A 192 -10.66 -8.75 6.40
N LEU A 193 -9.82 -9.44 5.63
CA LEU A 193 -9.86 -9.38 4.18
C LEU A 193 -10.51 -10.63 3.62
N ASP A 194 -11.54 -10.41 2.81
CA ASP A 194 -12.06 -11.48 1.95
C ASP A 194 -10.93 -12.04 1.06
N PRO A 195 -10.94 -13.35 0.75
CA PRO A 195 -9.92 -13.98 -0.09
C PRO A 195 -9.82 -13.35 -1.49
N HIS A 196 -10.92 -12.78 -2.00
CA HIS A 196 -10.96 -12.23 -3.34
C HIS A 196 -10.13 -10.93 -3.50
N PRO A 197 -10.32 -9.88 -2.69
CA PRO A 197 -9.40 -8.74 -2.57
C PRO A 197 -7.93 -9.14 -2.42
N LEU A 198 -7.67 -10.09 -1.53
CA LEU A 198 -6.32 -10.55 -1.19
C LEU A 198 -5.59 -11.12 -2.41
N LEU A 199 -6.22 -12.06 -3.11
CA LEU A 199 -5.64 -12.71 -4.30
C LEU A 199 -5.49 -11.75 -5.47
N ALA A 200 -6.43 -10.83 -5.66
CA ALA A 200 -6.35 -9.86 -6.75
C ALA A 200 -5.16 -8.90 -6.54
N LEU A 201 -5.02 -8.35 -5.33
CA LEU A 201 -3.95 -7.40 -5.01
C LEU A 201 -2.57 -8.05 -4.95
N SER A 202 -2.48 -9.33 -4.55
CA SER A 202 -1.22 -10.07 -4.49
C SER A 202 -0.60 -10.34 -5.87
N VAL A 203 -1.34 -10.15 -6.97
CA VAL A 203 -0.80 -10.23 -8.34
C VAL A 203 -0.19 -8.90 -8.79
N PHE A 204 -0.86 -7.78 -8.51
CA PHE A 204 -0.45 -6.46 -9.03
C PHE A 204 0.59 -5.75 -8.17
N LEU A 205 0.49 -5.84 -6.84
CA LEU A 205 1.40 -5.11 -5.94
C LEU A 205 2.86 -5.56 -6.06
N PRO A 206 3.20 -6.86 -6.18
CA PRO A 206 4.59 -7.29 -6.38
C PRO A 206 5.21 -6.75 -7.68
N THR A 207 4.41 -6.75 -8.75
CA THR A 207 4.78 -6.21 -10.06
C THR A 207 5.11 -4.72 -9.96
N LEU A 208 4.24 -3.94 -9.31
CA LEU A 208 4.45 -2.51 -9.07
C LEU A 208 5.66 -2.26 -8.17
N ALA A 209 5.80 -3.01 -7.09
CA ALA A 209 6.92 -2.91 -6.16
C ALA A 209 8.29 -3.16 -6.83
N SER A 210 8.33 -4.01 -7.86
CA SER A 210 9.57 -4.38 -8.55
C SER A 210 9.88 -3.50 -9.76
N MET A 211 8.88 -3.27 -10.61
CA MET A 211 9.10 -2.77 -11.97
C MET A 211 8.69 -1.31 -12.18
N HIS A 212 8.05 -0.65 -11.21
CA HIS A 212 7.64 0.73 -11.41
C HIS A 212 8.86 1.68 -11.53
N PRO A 213 8.85 2.66 -12.46
CA PRO A 213 10.01 3.53 -12.69
C PRO A 213 10.30 4.46 -11.51
N ASP A 214 9.25 4.88 -10.79
CA ASP A 214 9.39 5.74 -9.62
C ASP A 214 9.78 4.92 -8.35
N PRO A 215 10.92 5.22 -7.69
CA PRO A 215 11.35 4.54 -6.48
C PRO A 215 10.37 4.65 -5.30
N SER A 216 9.73 5.81 -5.12
CA SER A 216 8.81 6.04 -4.01
C SER A 216 7.57 5.16 -4.14
N THR A 217 7.01 5.09 -5.34
CA THR A 217 5.90 4.19 -5.69
C THR A 217 6.28 2.74 -5.42
N ARG A 218 7.48 2.29 -5.83
CA ARG A 218 7.95 0.92 -5.52
C ARG A 218 7.97 0.63 -4.03
N HIS A 219 8.55 1.54 -3.25
CA HIS A 219 8.66 1.39 -1.79
C HIS A 219 7.28 1.35 -1.13
N ILE A 220 6.38 2.24 -1.53
CA ILE A 220 5.01 2.30 -1.02
C ILE A 220 4.24 1.03 -1.40
N SER A 221 4.30 0.58 -2.66
CA SER A 221 3.67 -0.67 -3.11
C SER A 221 4.18 -1.87 -2.31
N PHE A 222 5.48 -1.94 -2.04
CA PHE A 222 6.06 -2.99 -1.19
C PHE A 222 5.51 -2.95 0.24
N ARG A 223 5.37 -1.74 0.82
CA ARG A 223 4.77 -1.59 2.15
C ARG A 223 3.32 -2.04 2.17
N ILE A 224 2.53 -1.65 1.17
CA ILE A 224 1.12 -2.07 1.03
C ILE A 224 1.04 -3.58 0.93
N LEU A 225 1.90 -4.23 0.14
CA LEU A 225 1.96 -5.70 0.07
C LEU A 225 2.26 -6.33 1.43
N SER A 226 3.17 -5.73 2.21
CA SER A 226 3.50 -6.19 3.56
C SER A 226 2.31 -6.09 4.53
N LEU A 227 1.52 -5.02 4.43
CA LEU A 227 0.30 -4.83 5.21
C LEU A 227 -0.79 -5.83 4.76
N LEU A 228 -0.97 -6.01 3.45
CA LEU A 228 -1.89 -6.98 2.87
C LEU A 228 -1.62 -8.39 3.39
N LEU A 229 -0.35 -8.81 3.38
CA LEU A 229 0.08 -10.10 3.91
C LEU A 229 -0.12 -10.21 5.42
N SER A 230 0.03 -9.11 6.17
CA SER A 230 -0.21 -9.11 7.63
C SER A 230 -1.68 -9.32 7.97
N ALA A 231 -2.59 -8.79 7.12
CA ALA A 231 -4.03 -8.95 7.26
C ALA A 231 -4.54 -10.31 6.74
N ALA A 232 -3.76 -11.00 5.89
CA ALA A 232 -4.14 -12.30 5.34
C ALA A 232 -4.11 -13.43 6.38
N PRO A 233 -5.02 -14.43 6.29
CA PRO A 233 -4.93 -15.67 7.06
C PRO A 233 -3.58 -16.38 6.85
N SER A 234 -3.10 -17.09 7.88
CA SER A 234 -1.76 -17.70 7.87
C SER A 234 -1.53 -18.70 6.72
N SER A 235 -2.55 -19.44 6.28
CA SER A 235 -2.48 -20.34 5.13
C SER A 235 -2.21 -19.57 3.84
N ASP A 236 -3.07 -18.60 3.55
CA ASP A 236 -3.08 -17.85 2.29
C ASP A 236 -1.83 -16.98 2.18
N ARG A 237 -1.40 -16.41 3.32
CA ARG A 237 -0.15 -15.66 3.43
C ARG A 237 1.05 -16.50 3.01
N LEU A 238 1.15 -17.75 3.49
CA LEU A 238 2.26 -18.63 3.15
C LEU A 238 2.22 -19.06 1.69
N ASP A 239 1.03 -19.31 1.13
CA ASP A 239 0.86 -19.67 -0.27
C ASP A 239 1.26 -18.53 -1.19
N ILE A 240 0.84 -17.29 -0.89
CA ILE A 240 1.24 -16.09 -1.63
C ILE A 240 2.76 -15.89 -1.54
N LEU A 241 3.34 -15.98 -0.34
CA LEU A 241 4.78 -15.83 -0.16
C LEU A 241 5.56 -16.93 -0.88
N ASN A 242 5.04 -18.15 -0.94
CA ASN A 242 5.64 -19.24 -1.68
C ASN A 242 5.62 -18.98 -3.18
N ALA A 243 4.46 -18.54 -3.71
CA ALA A 243 4.33 -18.15 -5.11
C ALA A 243 5.34 -17.05 -5.49
N LEU A 244 5.46 -16.00 -4.67
CA LEU A 244 6.41 -14.90 -4.89
C LEU A 244 7.88 -15.33 -4.76
N ALA A 245 8.19 -16.29 -3.89
CA ALA A 245 9.54 -16.82 -3.76
C ALA A 245 9.94 -17.67 -4.98
N THR A 246 8.97 -18.34 -5.61
CA THR A 246 9.22 -19.20 -6.79
C THR A 246 9.14 -18.46 -8.12
N ASP A 247 8.61 -17.24 -8.14
CA ASP A 247 8.44 -16.46 -9.36
C ASP A 247 9.77 -15.86 -9.84
N LEU A 248 10.33 -16.48 -10.88
CA LEU A 248 11.58 -16.05 -11.50
C LEU A 248 11.46 -14.74 -12.30
N SER A 249 10.25 -14.28 -12.60
CA SER A 249 10.02 -13.03 -13.33
C SER A 249 10.26 -11.79 -12.47
N LEU A 250 10.20 -11.95 -11.14
CA LEU A 250 10.35 -10.89 -10.15
C LEU A 250 11.48 -11.21 -9.16
N PRO A 251 12.76 -11.18 -9.56
CA PRO A 251 13.87 -11.60 -8.71
C PRO A 251 14.01 -10.76 -7.42
N GLN A 252 13.59 -9.49 -7.46
CA GLN A 252 13.54 -8.63 -6.27
C GLN A 252 12.49 -9.12 -5.27
N MET A 253 11.35 -9.64 -5.76
CA MET A 253 10.31 -10.23 -4.91
C MET A 253 10.73 -11.56 -4.32
N THR A 254 11.61 -12.33 -4.95
CA THR A 254 12.14 -13.55 -4.34
C THR A 254 12.85 -13.23 -3.03
N VAL A 255 13.78 -12.28 -3.03
CA VAL A 255 14.49 -11.87 -1.80
C VAL A 255 13.53 -11.24 -0.81
N ALA A 256 12.68 -10.33 -1.29
CA ALA A 256 11.77 -9.60 -0.41
C ALA A 256 10.68 -10.49 0.20
N SER A 257 10.17 -11.49 -0.52
CA SER A 257 9.22 -12.49 -0.02
C SER A 257 9.87 -13.41 1.00
N ILE A 258 11.13 -13.80 0.81
CA ILE A 258 11.89 -14.53 1.83
C ILE A 258 11.98 -13.70 3.11
N SER A 259 12.37 -12.42 3.01
CA SER A 259 12.42 -11.49 4.16
C SER A 259 11.06 -11.28 4.84
N LEU A 260 9.98 -11.14 4.06
CA LEU A 260 8.61 -11.01 4.61
C LEU A 260 8.12 -12.30 5.26
N ARG A 261 8.43 -13.44 4.66
CA ARG A 261 8.13 -14.78 5.22
C ARG A 261 8.85 -14.98 6.54
N LEU A 262 10.12 -14.57 6.60
CA LEU A 262 10.91 -14.56 7.81
C LEU A 262 10.28 -13.65 8.88
N GLY A 263 10.00 -12.38 8.56
CA GLY A 263 9.47 -11.41 9.51
C GLY A 263 8.06 -11.70 10.05
N GLN A 264 7.15 -12.20 9.22
CA GLN A 264 5.72 -12.31 9.57
C GLN A 264 5.22 -13.73 9.85
N ALA A 265 5.85 -14.77 9.29
CA ALA A 265 5.36 -16.16 9.43
C ALA A 265 6.32 -17.05 10.22
N VAL A 266 7.63 -16.80 10.10
CA VAL A 266 8.66 -17.56 10.81
C VAL A 266 8.88 -16.93 12.19
N LEU A 267 8.93 -15.60 12.27
CA LEU A 267 9.18 -14.83 13.49
C LEU A 267 7.92 -14.46 14.31
N GLN A 268 6.77 -15.10 14.06
CA GLN A 268 5.58 -14.99 14.91
C GLN A 268 5.24 -16.38 15.47
N THR A 269 4.91 -16.47 16.76
CA THR A 269 4.41 -17.70 17.38
C THR A 269 3.00 -17.98 16.90
N ASN A 270 2.62 -19.26 16.78
CA ASN A 270 1.25 -19.62 16.43
C ASN A 270 0.67 -20.60 17.46
N PRO A 271 -0.32 -20.16 18.27
CA PRO A 271 -0.88 -18.81 18.36
C PRO A 271 0.10 -17.71 18.86
N PRO A 272 -0.18 -16.42 18.61
CA PRO A 272 0.71 -15.31 18.96
C PRO A 272 0.95 -15.16 20.47
N ASP A 273 0.09 -15.76 21.30
CA ASP A 273 0.17 -15.75 22.77
C ASP A 273 0.69 -17.06 23.37
N VAL A 274 1.25 -17.97 22.54
CA VAL A 274 1.84 -19.23 23.02
C VAL A 274 2.87 -18.98 24.12
N LEU A 275 3.74 -17.99 23.94
CA LEU A 275 4.80 -17.68 24.90
C LEU A 275 4.30 -16.87 26.10
N THR A 276 3.05 -16.42 26.14
CA THR A 276 2.52 -15.64 27.28
C THR A 276 1.55 -16.44 28.14
N ASN A 277 0.65 -17.21 27.53
CA ASN A 277 -0.50 -17.80 28.21
C ASN A 277 -0.51 -19.34 28.24
N THR A 278 0.49 -20.02 27.69
CA THR A 278 0.49 -21.48 27.55
C THR A 278 1.28 -22.16 28.67
N THR A 279 0.76 -23.28 29.19
CA THR A 279 1.48 -24.12 30.16
C THR A 279 2.59 -24.92 29.48
N LYS A 280 3.59 -25.34 30.25
CA LYS A 280 4.72 -26.14 29.74
C LYS A 280 4.23 -27.38 29.00
N GLU A 281 3.28 -28.12 29.57
CA GLU A 281 2.78 -29.37 29.02
C GLU A 281 2.06 -29.15 27.68
N ALA A 282 1.18 -28.13 27.62
CA ALA A 282 0.46 -27.79 26.39
C ALA A 282 1.41 -27.32 25.28
N PHE A 283 2.47 -26.59 25.63
CA PHE A 283 3.51 -26.19 24.67
C PHE A 283 4.27 -27.40 24.14
N MET A 284 4.64 -28.34 25.01
CA MET A 284 5.40 -29.54 24.66
C MET A 284 4.62 -30.53 23.80
N GLU A 285 3.29 -30.62 24.00
CA GLU A 285 2.39 -31.41 23.16
C GLU A 285 2.10 -30.76 21.80
N SER A 286 2.39 -29.46 21.65
CA SER A 286 2.20 -28.73 20.40
C SER A 286 3.34 -28.96 19.39
N SER A 287 3.14 -28.54 18.13
CA SER A 287 4.19 -28.53 17.11
C SER A 287 5.17 -27.35 17.22
N GLU A 288 4.90 -26.38 18.11
CA GLU A 288 5.67 -25.13 18.22
C GLU A 288 7.13 -25.31 18.66
N PRO A 289 7.50 -26.19 19.63
CA PRO A 289 8.91 -26.35 20.03
C PRO A 289 9.81 -26.73 18.85
N ARG A 290 9.32 -27.63 17.99
CA ARG A 290 10.03 -28.06 16.78
C ARG A 290 10.10 -26.92 15.76
N ARG A 291 8.97 -26.24 15.53
CA ARG A 291 8.92 -25.11 14.60
C ARG A 291 9.88 -24.00 15.02
N LEU A 292 9.86 -23.59 16.29
CA LEU A 292 10.74 -22.55 16.82
C LEU A 292 12.22 -22.96 16.76
N THR A 293 12.54 -24.24 16.96
CA THR A 293 13.91 -24.75 16.78
C THR A 293 14.38 -24.56 15.33
N GLU A 294 13.54 -24.88 14.35
CA GLU A 294 13.85 -24.70 12.92
C GLU A 294 13.95 -23.21 12.54
N VAL A 295 13.05 -22.38 13.08
CA VAL A 295 13.05 -20.91 12.95
C VAL A 295 14.36 -20.30 13.45
N LEU A 296 14.77 -20.63 14.68
CA LEU A 296 15.98 -20.10 15.30
C LEU A 296 17.23 -20.61 14.58
N SER A 297 17.23 -21.85 14.10
CA SER A 297 18.31 -22.38 13.26
C SER A 297 18.47 -21.60 11.97
N LEU A 298 17.37 -21.30 11.27
CA LEU A 298 17.39 -20.49 10.06
C LEU A 298 17.84 -19.06 10.35
N LEU A 299 17.32 -18.46 11.42
CA LEU A 299 17.71 -17.12 11.85
C LEU A 299 19.20 -17.04 12.14
N TYR A 300 19.76 -18.00 12.88
CA TYR A 300 21.20 -18.10 13.12
C TYR A 300 21.99 -18.15 11.82
N VAL A 301 21.58 -19.00 10.87
CA VAL A 301 22.26 -19.09 9.56
C VAL A 301 22.21 -17.75 8.82
N LEU A 302 21.07 -17.07 8.80
CA LEU A 302 20.92 -15.77 8.15
C LEU A 302 21.78 -14.69 8.81
N LEU A 303 21.76 -14.61 10.15
CA LEU A 303 22.61 -13.69 10.91
C LEU A 303 24.08 -13.94 10.62
N ARG A 304 24.53 -15.18 10.42
CA ARG A 304 25.94 -15.49 10.11
C ARG A 304 26.31 -15.31 8.65
N ARG A 305 25.41 -15.60 7.71
CA ARG A 305 25.72 -15.66 6.26
C ARG A 305 25.38 -14.38 5.50
N ASP A 306 24.39 -13.61 5.94
CA ASP A 306 23.99 -12.39 5.26
C ASP A 306 24.86 -11.19 5.65
N VAL A 307 26.16 -11.29 5.35
CA VAL A 307 27.17 -10.28 5.75
C VAL A 307 26.86 -8.91 5.14
N GLU A 308 26.38 -8.88 3.91
CA GLU A 308 26.00 -7.67 3.19
C GLU A 308 24.58 -7.19 3.53
N ASN A 309 23.88 -7.84 4.48
CA ASN A 309 22.52 -7.52 4.91
C ASN A 309 21.52 -7.39 3.74
N LYS A 310 21.61 -8.28 2.74
CA LYS A 310 20.72 -8.28 1.57
C LYS A 310 19.28 -8.62 1.92
N THR A 311 19.08 -9.32 3.04
CA THR A 311 17.75 -9.71 3.53
C THR A 311 17.14 -8.65 4.46
N GLY A 312 17.92 -7.66 4.93
CA GLY A 312 17.48 -6.70 5.94
C GLY A 312 17.37 -7.29 7.36
N ILE A 313 17.76 -8.56 7.56
CA ILE A 313 17.66 -9.22 8.86
C ILE A 313 18.57 -8.59 9.92
N ARG A 314 19.67 -7.96 9.50
CA ARG A 314 20.62 -7.28 10.39
C ARG A 314 20.26 -5.80 10.62
N ASP A 315 19.14 -5.31 10.06
CA ASP A 315 18.69 -3.95 10.33
C ASP A 315 18.40 -3.75 11.81
N ALA A 316 18.87 -2.64 12.39
CA ALA A 316 18.73 -2.38 13.82
C ALA A 316 17.27 -2.34 14.32
N ASP A 317 16.32 -1.99 13.44
CA ASP A 317 14.88 -2.07 13.73
C ASP A 317 14.38 -3.51 13.71
N THR A 318 14.78 -4.32 12.72
CA THR A 318 14.42 -5.74 12.61
C THR A 318 14.95 -6.53 13.80
N LEU A 319 16.21 -6.32 14.18
CA LEU A 319 16.82 -6.97 15.33
C LEU A 319 16.13 -6.59 16.64
N ARG A 320 15.74 -5.32 16.82
CA ARG A 320 14.97 -4.89 18.01
C ARG A 320 13.56 -5.47 18.05
N ALA A 321 12.87 -5.53 16.91
CA ALA A 321 11.55 -6.13 16.83
C ALA A 321 11.60 -7.63 17.11
N MET A 322 12.59 -8.34 16.55
CA MET A 322 12.83 -9.75 16.80
C MET A 322 13.14 -10.04 18.27
N GLU A 323 13.98 -9.20 18.87
CA GLU A 323 14.32 -9.28 20.29
C GLU A 323 13.08 -9.12 21.17
N ALA A 324 12.27 -8.09 20.91
CA ALA A 324 11.08 -7.78 21.69
C ALA A 324 9.95 -8.82 21.51
N ASN A 325 9.77 -9.35 20.30
CA ASN A 325 8.62 -10.18 19.96
C ASN A 325 8.86 -11.68 20.18
N ILE A 326 10.10 -12.16 20.09
CA ILE A 326 10.40 -13.60 20.22
C ILE A 326 11.49 -13.86 21.25
N MET A 327 12.67 -13.28 21.07
CA MET A 327 13.84 -13.73 21.83
C MET A 327 13.67 -13.47 23.33
N ALA A 328 13.23 -12.27 23.72
CA ALA A 328 13.01 -11.94 25.12
C ALA A 328 11.86 -12.75 25.76
N PRO A 329 10.66 -12.86 25.16
CA PRO A 329 9.60 -13.73 25.66
C PRO A 329 10.03 -15.21 25.76
N LEU A 330 10.77 -15.70 24.76
CA LEU A 330 11.20 -17.09 24.71
C LEU A 330 12.25 -17.41 25.79
N ARG A 331 13.23 -16.52 26.03
CA ARG A 331 14.20 -16.67 27.12
C ARG A 331 13.48 -16.73 28.47
N ALA A 332 12.60 -15.76 28.74
CA ALA A 332 11.86 -15.70 29.99
C ALA A 332 11.04 -16.97 30.26
N LYS A 333 10.38 -17.52 29.23
CA LYS A 333 9.62 -18.78 29.36
C LYS A 333 10.48 -20.02 29.49
N LEU A 334 11.59 -20.11 28.76
CA LEU A 334 12.51 -21.23 28.89
C LEU A 334 13.10 -21.29 30.29
N ASP A 335 13.49 -20.15 30.87
CA ASP A 335 13.98 -20.07 32.25
C ASP A 335 12.90 -20.55 33.23
N GLU A 336 11.67 -20.04 33.10
CA GLU A 336 10.51 -20.46 33.92
C GLU A 336 10.26 -21.99 33.83
N TRP A 337 10.30 -22.56 32.61
CA TRP A 337 10.01 -23.97 32.39
C TRP A 337 11.14 -24.92 32.77
N MET A 338 12.39 -24.46 32.74
CA MET A 338 13.57 -25.24 33.12
C MET A 338 13.82 -25.21 34.62
N ASP A 339 13.58 -24.10 35.32
CA ASP A 339 13.80 -23.97 36.77
C ASP A 339 12.90 -24.90 37.62
N GLY A 340 11.74 -25.30 37.09
CA GLY A 340 10.79 -26.19 37.77
C GLY A 340 11.08 -27.70 37.65
N ALA A 341 12.11 -28.12 36.90
CA ALA A 341 12.37 -29.53 36.63
C ALA A 341 13.18 -30.20 37.75
N SER A 342 12.52 -30.99 38.61
CA SER A 342 13.20 -31.90 39.53
C SER A 342 13.72 -33.15 38.80
N ASP A 343 14.85 -33.70 39.25
CA ASP A 343 15.78 -34.70 38.64
C ASP A 343 15.21 -35.97 37.95
N GLY A 344 13.90 -36.19 37.92
CA GLY A 344 13.29 -37.44 37.47
C GLY A 344 13.00 -37.58 35.97
N HIS A 345 12.93 -36.49 35.19
CA HIS A 345 12.33 -36.48 33.84
C HIS A 345 13.13 -35.70 32.78
N VAL A 346 14.46 -35.86 32.77
CA VAL A 346 15.35 -35.12 31.83
C VAL A 346 15.02 -35.39 30.36
N HIS A 347 14.56 -36.59 30.01
CA HIS A 347 14.21 -36.94 28.62
C HIS A 347 12.96 -36.20 28.11
N ASP A 348 12.04 -35.85 29.00
CA ASP A 348 10.81 -35.13 28.64
C ASP A 348 11.10 -33.64 28.35
N LEU A 349 12.30 -33.16 28.70
CA LEU A 349 12.75 -31.78 28.45
C LEU A 349 13.58 -31.63 27.17
N MET A 350 13.87 -32.71 26.46
CA MET A 350 14.74 -32.68 25.27
C MET A 350 14.33 -31.61 24.22
N PRO A 351 13.04 -31.42 23.90
CA PRO A 351 12.61 -30.31 23.05
C PRO A 351 12.96 -28.92 23.59
N LEU A 352 12.84 -28.69 24.91
CA LEU A 352 13.19 -27.41 25.54
C LEU A 352 14.70 -27.19 25.56
N VAL A 353 15.48 -28.24 25.82
CA VAL A 353 16.96 -28.19 25.77
C VAL A 353 17.43 -27.85 24.35
N SER A 354 16.86 -28.51 23.34
CA SER A 354 17.16 -28.20 21.93
C SER A 354 16.82 -26.74 21.60
N LEU A 355 15.69 -26.24 22.11
CA LEU A 355 15.28 -24.86 21.88
C LEU A 355 16.23 -23.86 22.56
N SER A 356 16.59 -24.12 23.82
CA SER A 356 17.54 -23.32 24.61
C SER A 356 18.91 -23.21 23.92
N ILE A 357 19.45 -24.32 23.41
CA ILE A 357 20.70 -24.32 22.65
C ILE A 357 20.61 -23.42 21.40
N ASN A 358 19.47 -23.42 20.71
CA ASN A 358 19.31 -22.57 19.53
C ASN A 358 19.15 -21.09 19.87
N VAL A 359 18.51 -20.77 21.00
CA VAL A 359 18.46 -19.39 21.54
C VAL A 359 19.87 -18.89 21.83
N GLU A 360 20.69 -19.67 22.54
CA GLU A 360 22.08 -19.33 22.87
C GLU A 360 22.94 -19.07 21.62
N ARG A 361 22.75 -19.89 20.56
CA ARG A 361 23.45 -19.70 19.28
C ARG A 361 23.08 -18.39 18.60
N VAL A 362 21.79 -18.03 18.61
CA VAL A 362 21.32 -16.76 18.06
C VAL A 362 21.88 -15.59 18.89
N ASP A 363 21.89 -15.69 20.21
CA ASP A 363 22.43 -14.67 21.11
C ASP A 363 23.91 -14.43 20.86
N THR A 364 24.70 -15.49 20.75
CA THR A 364 26.12 -15.42 20.40
C THR A 364 26.32 -14.69 19.07
N ALA A 365 25.51 -15.03 18.05
CA ALA A 365 25.58 -14.36 16.75
C ALA A 365 25.21 -12.87 16.82
N LEU A 366 24.24 -12.49 17.67
CA LEU A 366 23.84 -11.09 17.87
C LEU A 366 24.92 -10.29 18.62
N GLU A 367 25.58 -10.88 19.61
CA GLU A 367 26.68 -10.25 20.33
C GLU A 367 27.88 -9.98 19.43
N GLU A 368 28.26 -10.97 18.60
CA GLU A 368 29.31 -10.80 17.59
C GLU A 368 28.99 -9.62 16.65
N LEU A 369 27.76 -9.54 16.14
CA LEU A 369 27.32 -8.44 15.26
C LEU A 369 27.36 -7.07 15.94
N ARG A 370 27.01 -6.99 17.23
CA ARG A 370 27.12 -5.75 18.02
C ARG A 370 28.58 -5.34 18.24
N GLY A 371 29.47 -6.31 18.40
CA GLY A 371 30.92 -6.09 18.48
C GLY A 371 31.50 -5.57 17.16
N GLU A 372 31.10 -6.15 16.03
CA GLU A 372 31.50 -5.70 14.69
C GLU A 372 31.06 -4.26 14.38
N ALA A 373 29.89 -3.84 14.85
CA ALA A 373 29.39 -2.48 14.65
C ALA A 373 30.09 -1.41 15.52
N ALA A 374 30.81 -1.82 16.57
CA ALA A 374 31.51 -0.93 17.48
C ALA A 374 33.01 -0.74 17.12
N ALA A 375 33.54 -1.58 16.24
CA ALA A 375 34.90 -1.51 15.69
C ALA A 375 34.91 -0.70 14.39
#